data_AF-A0A392NR92-F1
#
_entry.id   AF-A0A392NR92-F1
#
_cell.length_a   1.000
_cell.length_b   1.000
_cell.length_c   1.000
_cell.angle_alpha   90.00
_cell.angle_beta   90.00
_cell.angle_gamma   90.00
#
_symmetry.space_group_name_H-M   'P 1'
#
loop_
_entity.id
_entity.type
_entity.pdbx_description
1 polymer ?
#
loop_
_entity_poly.entity_id
_entity_poly.type
_entity_poly.pdbx_seq_one_letter_code
_entity_poly.pdbx_strand_id
1 'polypeptide(L)'
;MLTPEDGSADLIRALNNRLVALSFHIREYYWIDMKRLNEIYRYKTEEYSYDAVNKFNIYPDQISPWLVEWMPNKGGYLIGNLQPAHMDFRFFSLGNLWSVVSSMATEEQSHAILDLIEAKWSDLVAEMPLKICYPTLEGLGPTIMEAPGHHCFGSSQQHA
;
A
#
# COMPACT_ATOMS: atom_id res chain seq x y z
N MET A 1 -24.68 19.06 -9.77
CA MET A 1 -24.09 19.18 -11.12
C MET A 1 -23.42 20.54 -11.16
N LEU A 2 -22.08 20.60 -11.18
CA LEU A 2 -21.35 21.87 -11.18
C LEU A 2 -21.66 22.61 -12.49
N THR A 3 -22.24 23.80 -12.41
CA THR A 3 -22.57 24.63 -13.56
C THR A 3 -21.28 25.19 -14.19
N PRO A 4 -21.17 25.27 -15.52
CA PRO A 4 -19.96 25.72 -16.20
C PRO A 4 -19.83 27.25 -16.09
N GLU A 5 -19.38 27.75 -14.95
CA GLU A 5 -18.74 29.07 -14.85
C GLU A 5 -17.24 28.88 -15.10
N ASP A 6 -16.51 29.85 -15.65
CA ASP A 6 -15.12 29.67 -16.11
C ASP A 6 -14.18 29.07 -15.02
N GLY A 7 -14.43 29.33 -13.74
CA GLY A 7 -13.70 28.71 -12.61
C GLY A 7 -14.01 27.21 -12.40
N SER A 8 -15.19 26.73 -12.80
CA SER A 8 -15.57 25.31 -12.74
C SER A 8 -14.89 24.47 -13.81
N ALA A 9 -14.58 25.05 -14.98
CA ALA A 9 -13.89 24.35 -16.07
C ALA A 9 -12.45 23.99 -15.69
N ASP A 10 -11.76 24.90 -15.00
CA ASP A 10 -10.42 24.65 -14.46
C ASP A 10 -10.41 23.56 -13.39
N LEU A 11 -11.41 23.55 -12.51
CA LEU A 11 -11.57 22.50 -11.49
C LEU A 11 -11.85 21.13 -12.12
N ILE A 12 -12.74 21.07 -13.12
CA ILE A 12 -13.03 19.83 -13.85
C ILE A 12 -11.77 19.31 -14.54
N ARG A 13 -10.99 20.20 -15.17
CA ARG A 13 -9.71 19.85 -15.80
C ARG A 13 -8.70 19.32 -14.78
N ALA A 14 -8.51 20.00 -13.65
CA ALA A 14 -7.61 19.56 -12.59
C ALA A 14 -8.02 18.19 -12.01
N LEU A 15 -9.32 17.99 -11.82
CA LEU A 15 -9.89 16.72 -11.33
C LEU A 15 -9.63 15.58 -12.31
N ASN A 16 -9.92 15.78 -13.60
CA ASN A 16 -9.68 14.77 -14.63
C ASN A 16 -8.18 14.41 -14.73
N ASN A 17 -7.31 15.41 -14.73
CA ASN A 17 -5.85 15.19 -14.74
C ASN A 17 -5.41 14.36 -13.52
N ARG A 18 -5.95 14.66 -12.34
CA ARG A 18 -5.63 13.92 -11.12
C ARG A 18 -6.18 12.50 -11.13
N LEU A 19 -7.39 12.27 -11.64
CA LEU A 19 -7.97 10.93 -11.75
C LEU A 19 -7.13 10.01 -12.65
N VAL A 20 -6.67 10.52 -13.79
CA VAL A 20 -5.80 9.76 -14.70
C VAL A 20 -4.45 9.46 -14.04
N ALA A 21 -3.80 10.47 -13.44
CA ALA A 21 -2.51 10.28 -12.78
C ALA A 21 -2.61 9.32 -11.58
N LEU A 22 -3.66 9.44 -10.77
CA LEU A 22 -3.86 8.61 -9.58
C LEU A 22 -4.18 7.17 -9.95
N SER A 23 -5.04 6.94 -10.93
CA SER A 23 -5.35 5.58 -11.38
C SER A 23 -4.11 4.87 -11.92
N PHE A 24 -3.29 5.54 -12.71
CA PHE A 24 -2.01 5.00 -13.16
C PHE A 24 -1.08 4.69 -11.98
N HIS A 25 -0.93 5.64 -11.05
CA HIS A 25 -0.04 5.48 -9.91
C HIS A 25 -0.43 4.30 -9.00
N ILE A 26 -1.72 4.15 -8.68
CA ILE A 26 -2.22 3.05 -7.85
C ILE A 26 -2.07 1.71 -8.59
N ARG A 27 -2.50 1.63 -9.86
CA ARG A 27 -2.47 0.38 -10.61
C ARG A 27 -1.05 -0.16 -10.84
N GLU A 28 -0.08 0.74 -11.04
CA GLU A 28 1.29 0.35 -11.36
C GLU A 28 2.14 0.13 -10.11
N TYR A 29 2.10 1.05 -9.14
CA TYR A 29 3.05 1.04 -8.03
C TYR A 29 2.51 0.43 -6.74
N TYR A 30 1.18 0.41 -6.54
CA TYR A 30 0.59 -0.23 -5.35
C TYR A 30 0.28 -1.72 -5.59
N TRP A 31 0.24 -2.16 -6.85
CA TRP A 31 -0.08 -3.55 -7.16
C TRP A 31 1.05 -4.50 -6.79
N ILE A 32 0.73 -5.55 -6.03
CA ILE A 32 1.63 -6.64 -5.71
C ILE A 32 1.00 -7.98 -6.09
N ASP A 33 1.78 -8.76 -6.84
CA ASP A 33 1.55 -10.17 -7.14
C ASP A 33 2.90 -10.90 -7.08
N MET A 34 2.91 -12.22 -7.25
CA MET A 34 4.15 -12.99 -7.16
C MET A 34 5.19 -12.57 -8.22
N LYS A 35 4.77 -12.03 -9.37
CA LYS A 35 5.71 -11.55 -10.41
C LYS A 35 6.35 -10.23 -9.98
N ARG A 36 5.54 -9.26 -9.55
CA ARG A 36 6.00 -7.98 -9.01
C ARG A 36 6.87 -8.17 -7.77
N LEU A 37 6.52 -9.09 -6.89
CA LEU A 37 7.32 -9.42 -5.71
C LEU A 37 8.73 -9.89 -6.13
N ASN A 38 8.82 -10.79 -7.12
CA ASN A 38 10.10 -11.25 -7.67
C ASN A 38 10.90 -10.13 -8.36
N GLU A 39 10.23 -9.15 -8.97
CA GLU A 39 10.88 -7.97 -9.54
C GLU A 39 11.51 -7.10 -8.43
N ILE A 40 10.75 -6.82 -7.36
CA ILE A 40 11.21 -6.00 -6.23
C ILE A 40 12.39 -6.69 -5.51
N TYR A 41 12.35 -8.03 -5.37
CA TYR A 41 13.49 -8.80 -4.83
C TYR A 41 14.79 -8.62 -5.62
N ARG A 42 14.71 -8.25 -6.90
CA ARG A 42 15.86 -8.09 -7.81
C ARG A 42 16.20 -6.62 -8.07
N TYR A 43 15.58 -5.69 -7.34
CA TYR A 43 15.91 -4.28 -7.45
C TYR A 43 17.36 -4.03 -7.12
N LYS A 44 17.97 -3.17 -7.94
CA LYS A 44 19.22 -2.52 -7.59
C LYS A 44 18.90 -1.26 -6.79
N THR A 45 19.68 -1.01 -5.77
CA THR A 45 19.57 0.19 -4.93
C THR A 45 20.34 1.33 -5.58
N GLU A 46 20.00 2.57 -5.19
CA GLU A 46 20.72 3.79 -5.60
C GLU A 46 20.71 4.06 -7.12
N GLU A 47 19.63 3.67 -7.80
CA GLU A 47 19.43 4.03 -9.20
C GLU A 47 19.00 5.50 -9.33
N TYR A 48 19.87 6.33 -9.91
CA TYR A 48 19.59 7.74 -10.22
C TYR A 48 19.42 7.91 -11.73
N SER A 49 18.21 7.64 -12.24
CA SER A 49 17.83 7.88 -13.64
C SER A 49 16.32 8.08 -13.76
N TYR A 50 15.89 8.79 -14.82
CA TYR A 50 14.46 8.85 -15.18
C TYR A 50 13.92 7.49 -15.64
N ASP A 51 14.80 6.63 -16.15
CA ASP A 51 14.49 5.26 -16.59
C ASP A 51 14.76 4.21 -15.50
N ALA A 52 14.95 4.63 -14.25
CA ALA A 52 15.17 3.73 -13.13
C ALA A 52 13.96 2.81 -12.92
N VAL A 53 14.22 1.52 -12.73
CA VAL A 53 13.19 0.53 -12.41
C VAL A 53 12.75 0.73 -10.95
N ASN A 54 13.70 0.98 -10.06
CA ASN A 54 13.46 1.24 -8.65
C ASN A 54 13.21 2.73 -8.35
N LYS A 55 12.06 3.26 -8.81
CA LYS A 55 11.74 4.70 -8.70
C LYS A 55 11.66 5.23 -7.27
N PHE A 56 11.35 4.37 -6.30
CA PHE A 56 11.20 4.76 -4.90
C PHE A 56 12.42 4.38 -4.06
N ASN A 57 13.50 3.87 -4.66
CA ASN A 57 14.67 3.38 -3.94
C ASN A 57 14.31 2.38 -2.82
N ILE A 58 13.40 1.43 -3.12
CA ILE A 58 12.99 0.37 -2.22
C ILE A 58 14.14 -0.61 -2.07
N TYR A 59 14.47 -0.95 -0.83
CA TYR A 59 15.47 -1.94 -0.53
C TYR A 59 14.82 -3.33 -0.46
N PRO A 60 15.35 -4.36 -1.15
CA PRO A 60 14.77 -5.70 -1.15
C PRO A 60 14.69 -6.38 0.23
N ASP A 61 15.53 -5.96 1.17
CA ASP A 61 15.55 -6.44 2.56
C ASP A 61 14.33 -6.00 3.38
N GLN A 62 13.56 -5.00 2.91
CA GLN A 62 12.30 -4.58 3.53
C GLN A 62 11.17 -5.59 3.31
N ILE A 63 11.30 -6.48 2.32
CA ILE A 63 10.29 -7.49 2.06
C ILE A 63 10.30 -8.50 3.19
N SER A 64 9.22 -8.52 3.97
CA SER A 64 9.11 -9.44 5.09
C SER A 64 8.99 -10.89 4.63
N PRO A 65 9.68 -11.86 5.28
CA PRO A 65 9.65 -13.27 4.87
C PRO A 65 8.23 -13.87 4.83
N TRP A 66 7.34 -13.44 5.74
CA TRP A 66 5.95 -13.91 5.77
C TRP A 66 5.21 -13.65 4.46
N LEU A 67 5.56 -12.59 3.72
CA LEU A 67 4.85 -12.20 2.50
C LEU A 67 5.05 -13.24 1.39
N VAL A 68 6.27 -13.77 1.25
CA VAL A 68 6.60 -14.76 0.21
C VAL A 68 5.85 -16.07 0.44
N GLU A 69 5.78 -16.51 1.70
CA GLU A 69 5.03 -17.71 2.08
C GLU A 69 3.52 -17.50 2.01
N TRP A 70 3.08 -16.26 2.27
CA TRP A 70 1.67 -15.92 2.26
C TRP A 70 1.12 -15.67 0.85
N MET A 71 1.91 -15.22 -0.11
CA MET A 71 1.43 -14.89 -1.46
C MET A 71 1.04 -16.16 -2.26
N PRO A 72 -0.21 -16.27 -2.77
CA PRO A 72 -0.59 -17.40 -3.62
C PRO A 72 0.01 -17.27 -5.04
N ASN A 73 0.07 -18.39 -5.76
CA ASN A 73 0.52 -18.40 -7.17
C ASN A 73 -0.40 -17.61 -8.11
N LYS A 74 -1.70 -17.58 -7.80
CA LYS A 74 -2.73 -16.83 -8.52
C LYS A 74 -3.40 -15.89 -7.53
N GLY A 75 -3.33 -14.60 -7.82
CA GLY A 75 -3.88 -13.55 -6.97
C GLY A 75 -2.87 -12.44 -6.74
N GLY A 76 -3.36 -11.34 -6.19
CA GLY A 76 -2.59 -10.14 -5.92
C GLY A 76 -3.47 -9.10 -5.23
N TYR A 77 -2.85 -8.05 -4.71
CA TYR A 77 -3.58 -6.99 -4.02
C TYR A 77 -2.85 -5.65 -4.14
N LEU A 78 -3.52 -4.60 -3.69
CA LEU A 78 -2.93 -3.28 -3.49
C LEU A 78 -2.33 -3.21 -2.08
N ILE A 79 -1.03 -2.95 -2.02
CA ILE A 79 -0.28 -2.74 -0.77
C ILE A 79 -0.87 -1.59 0.05
N GLY A 80 -0.56 -1.55 1.35
CA GLY A 80 -1.11 -0.54 2.25
C GLY A 80 -0.59 0.86 2.03
N ASN A 81 0.71 1.00 1.74
CA ASN A 81 1.35 2.29 1.60
C ASN A 81 2.62 2.21 0.74
N LEU A 82 2.93 3.33 0.08
CA LEU A 82 4.12 3.50 -0.73
C LEU A 82 4.75 4.86 -0.46
N GLN A 83 6.01 4.86 -0.04
CA GLN A 83 6.80 6.04 0.29
C GLN A 83 8.22 5.89 -0.24
N PRO A 84 8.98 6.98 -0.41
CA PRO A 84 10.40 6.89 -0.72
C PRO A 84 11.13 6.03 0.32
N ALA A 85 11.88 5.04 -0.16
CA ALA A 85 12.61 4.05 0.63
C ALA A 85 11.75 3.22 1.61
N HIS A 86 10.43 3.22 1.49
CA HIS A 86 9.56 2.44 2.37
C HIS A 86 8.28 1.96 1.68
N MET A 87 8.02 0.66 1.76
CA MET A 87 6.82 0.02 1.23
C MET A 87 6.13 -0.79 2.33
N ASP A 88 4.84 -0.55 2.56
CA ASP A 88 4.05 -1.29 3.53
C ASP A 88 3.25 -2.39 2.83
N PHE A 89 3.76 -3.61 2.90
CA PHE A 89 3.17 -4.77 2.26
C PHE A 89 1.92 -5.32 2.96
N ARG A 90 1.41 -4.71 4.04
CA ARG A 90 0.21 -5.23 4.70
C ARG A 90 -1.01 -5.18 3.77
N PHE A 91 -1.83 -6.22 3.83
CA PHE A 91 -3.12 -6.25 3.14
C PHE A 91 -4.12 -5.41 3.91
N PHE A 92 -4.76 -4.44 3.25
CA PHE A 92 -5.85 -3.66 3.81
C PHE A 92 -7.14 -3.93 3.07
N SER A 93 -8.12 -4.45 3.81
CA SER A 93 -9.35 -4.98 3.21
C SER A 93 -10.23 -3.91 2.60
N LEU A 94 -10.43 -2.80 3.32
CA LEU A 94 -11.27 -1.71 2.85
C LEU A 94 -10.71 -1.11 1.55
N GLY A 95 -9.41 -0.84 1.49
CA GLY A 95 -8.76 -0.27 0.31
C GLY A 95 -8.88 -1.18 -0.92
N ASN A 96 -8.62 -2.47 -0.74
CA ASN A 96 -8.71 -3.45 -1.82
C ASN A 96 -10.15 -3.62 -2.33
N LEU A 97 -11.12 -3.81 -1.43
CA LEU A 97 -12.53 -3.97 -1.83
C LEU A 97 -13.09 -2.69 -2.46
N TRP A 98 -12.76 -1.52 -1.91
CA TRP A 98 -13.19 -0.24 -2.48
C TRP A 98 -12.60 -0.02 -3.88
N SER A 99 -11.36 -0.44 -4.11
CA SER A 99 -10.70 -0.31 -5.41
C SER A 99 -11.43 -1.11 -6.51
N VAL A 100 -12.02 -2.25 -6.16
CA VAL A 100 -12.84 -3.07 -7.05
C VAL A 100 -14.17 -2.36 -7.33
N VAL A 101 -14.87 -1.92 -6.29
CA VAL A 101 -16.19 -1.26 -6.41
C VAL A 101 -16.11 0.06 -7.16
N SER A 102 -15.04 0.83 -6.98
CA SER A 102 -14.85 2.13 -7.63
C SER A 102 -14.21 2.05 -9.02
N SER A 103 -13.99 0.85 -9.57
CA SER A 103 -13.26 0.60 -10.83
C SER A 103 -11.86 1.22 -10.86
N MET A 104 -11.23 1.38 -9.69
CA MET A 104 -9.85 1.84 -9.57
C MET A 104 -8.89 0.73 -9.97
N ALA A 105 -9.15 -0.51 -9.55
CA ALA A 105 -8.44 -1.69 -10.04
C ALA A 105 -8.87 -2.02 -11.48
N THR A 106 -7.99 -2.62 -12.27
CA THR A 106 -8.39 -3.21 -13.57
C THR A 106 -9.27 -4.44 -13.35
N GLU A 107 -9.94 -4.95 -14.39
CA GLU A 107 -10.71 -6.21 -14.26
C GLU A 107 -9.83 -7.37 -13.81
N GLU A 108 -8.64 -7.51 -14.39
CA GLU A 108 -7.67 -8.54 -14.00
C GLU A 108 -7.23 -8.40 -12.55
N GLN A 109 -6.92 -7.18 -12.10
CA GLN A 109 -6.56 -6.90 -10.70
C GLN A 109 -7.73 -7.20 -9.75
N SER A 110 -8.95 -6.86 -10.17
CA SER A 110 -10.15 -7.13 -9.37
C SER A 110 -10.37 -8.64 -9.19
N HIS A 111 -10.26 -9.41 -10.27
CA HIS A 111 -10.32 -10.87 -10.20
C HIS A 111 -9.18 -11.44 -9.34
N ALA A 112 -7.96 -10.92 -9.47
CA ALA A 112 -6.82 -11.37 -8.68
C ALA A 112 -6.96 -11.04 -7.17
N ILE A 113 -7.60 -9.91 -6.81
CA ILE A 113 -7.94 -9.59 -5.40
C ILE A 113 -8.95 -10.60 -4.86
N LEU A 114 -9.96 -10.96 -5.64
CA LEU A 114 -10.98 -11.93 -5.23
C LEU A 114 -10.38 -13.35 -5.14
N ASP A 115 -9.53 -13.74 -6.10
CA ASP A 115 -8.77 -15.00 -6.07
C ASP A 115 -7.89 -15.09 -4.81
N LEU A 116 -7.24 -13.97 -4.41
CA LEU A 116 -6.43 -13.91 -3.19
C LEU A 116 -7.30 -14.11 -1.93
N ILE A 117 -8.46 -13.45 -1.86
CA ILE A 117 -9.38 -13.58 -0.72
C ILE A 117 -9.89 -15.01 -0.59
N GLU A 118 -10.21 -15.66 -1.71
CA GLU A 118 -10.62 -17.06 -1.74
C GLU A 118 -9.47 -17.98 -1.29
N ALA A 119 -8.26 -17.78 -1.82
CA ALA A 119 -7.10 -18.59 -1.46
C ALA A 119 -6.66 -18.42 0.00
N LYS A 120 -6.89 -17.25 0.59
CA LYS A 120 -6.51 -16.89 1.97
C LYS A 120 -7.72 -16.65 2.86
N TRP A 121 -8.80 -17.38 2.61
CA TRP A 121 -10.04 -17.27 3.36
C TRP A 121 -9.86 -17.50 4.87
N SER A 122 -9.05 -18.50 5.25
CA SER A 122 -8.72 -18.78 6.65
C SER A 122 -8.05 -17.60 7.36
N ASP A 123 -7.25 -16.83 6.63
CA ASP A 123 -6.45 -15.76 7.21
C ASP A 123 -7.20 -14.44 7.22
N LEU A 124 -8.00 -14.16 6.20
CA LEU A 124 -8.68 -12.86 6.01
C LEU A 124 -10.11 -12.84 6.58
N VAL A 125 -10.80 -13.97 6.53
CA VAL A 125 -12.20 -14.10 6.99
C VAL A 125 -12.30 -14.98 8.23
N ALA A 126 -11.62 -16.13 8.26
CA ALA A 126 -11.70 -17.08 9.37
C ALA A 126 -13.18 -17.36 9.79
N GLU A 127 -13.48 -17.29 11.09
CA GLU A 127 -14.84 -17.42 11.64
C GLU A 127 -15.62 -16.08 11.67
N MET A 128 -14.94 -14.94 11.49
CA MET A 128 -15.54 -13.59 11.57
C MET A 128 -15.09 -12.72 10.39
N PRO A 129 -15.91 -12.59 9.33
CA PRO A 129 -15.63 -11.64 8.25
C PRO A 129 -15.70 -10.20 8.78
N LEU A 130 -14.74 -9.32 8.48
CA LEU A 130 -13.52 -9.48 7.69
C LEU A 130 -12.39 -8.69 8.39
N LYS A 131 -11.15 -9.21 8.40
CA LYS A 131 -10.03 -8.54 9.09
C LYS A 131 -9.74 -7.18 8.46
N ILE A 132 -9.49 -6.14 9.27
CA ILE A 132 -9.19 -4.80 8.76
C ILE A 132 -7.85 -4.78 8.00
N CYS A 133 -6.83 -5.40 8.57
CA CYS A 133 -5.53 -5.57 7.96
C CYS A 133 -4.92 -6.94 8.29
N TYR A 134 -3.97 -7.37 7.46
CA TYR A 134 -3.21 -8.59 7.67
C TYR A 134 -1.75 -8.42 7.20
N PRO A 135 -0.76 -9.00 7.92
CA PRO A 135 -0.84 -9.56 9.26
C PRO A 135 -0.96 -8.48 10.33
N THR A 136 -1.24 -8.89 11.56
CA THR A 136 -1.16 -8.00 12.74
C THR A 136 0.29 -7.60 13.00
N LEU A 137 0.50 -6.36 13.46
CA LEU A 137 1.81 -5.95 13.96
C LEU A 137 2.08 -6.70 15.28
N GLU A 138 3.11 -7.54 15.30
CA GLU A 138 3.57 -8.22 16.51
C GLU A 138 4.93 -7.66 16.95
N GLY A 139 5.10 -7.42 18.26
CA GLY A 139 6.43 -7.31 18.88
C GLY A 139 6.96 -5.92 19.25
N LEU A 140 6.43 -4.82 18.73
CA LEU A 140 6.81 -3.45 19.16
C LEU A 140 5.54 -2.60 19.24
N GLY A 141 5.20 -2.16 20.46
CA GLY A 141 3.97 -1.41 20.74
C GLY A 141 3.83 -0.10 19.93
N PRO A 142 2.71 0.65 20.10
CA PRO A 142 2.40 1.90 19.39
C PRO A 142 3.48 3.01 19.50
N THR A 143 4.53 2.81 20.29
CA THR A 143 5.61 3.76 20.57
C THR A 143 6.50 4.11 19.36
N ILE A 144 6.54 3.31 18.29
CA ILE A 144 7.48 3.55 17.15
C ILE A 144 6.79 4.16 15.92
N MET A 145 5.45 4.25 15.90
CA MET A 145 4.74 5.00 14.87
C MET A 145 4.78 6.53 15.10
N GLU A 146 5.29 6.99 16.24
CA GLU A 146 5.60 8.40 16.45
C GLU A 146 6.98 8.73 15.85
N ALA A 147 6.99 9.63 14.87
CA ALA A 147 8.21 10.21 14.31
C ALA A 147 9.13 10.72 15.44
N PRO A 148 10.47 10.61 15.32
CA PRO A 148 11.38 11.06 16.35
C PRO A 148 11.41 12.59 16.35
N GLY A 149 10.58 13.18 17.20
CA GLY A 149 10.48 14.62 17.33
C GLY A 149 9.61 14.98 18.51
N HIS A 150 10.15 14.79 19.72
CA HIS A 150 10.05 15.70 20.87
C HIS A 150 10.55 14.99 22.14
N HIS A 151 11.88 14.93 22.29
CA HIS A 151 12.46 14.96 23.63
C HIS A 151 12.21 16.36 24.21
N CYS A 152 11.46 16.46 25.30
CA CYS A 152 11.63 17.43 26.39
C CYS A 152 10.47 17.32 27.39
N PHE A 153 10.67 16.62 28.51
CA PHE A 153 10.67 17.20 29.87
C PHE A 153 10.73 16.05 30.88
N GLY A 154 11.92 15.83 31.44
CA GLY A 154 12.12 14.97 32.59
C GLY A 154 11.42 15.56 33.81
N SER A 155 10.60 14.76 34.46
CA SER A 155 10.04 15.01 35.77
C SER A 155 11.15 15.05 36.82
N SER A 156 11.37 16.22 37.39
CA SER A 156 12.13 16.44 38.62
C SER A 156 11.38 15.85 39.82
N GLN A 157 11.85 14.71 40.32
CA GLN A 157 11.69 14.34 41.73
C GLN A 157 12.94 13.59 42.20
N GLN A 158 13.76 14.28 42.98
CA GLN A 158 14.56 13.72 44.08
C GLN A 158 15.31 14.88 44.74
N HIS A 159 14.84 15.36 45.88
CA HIS A 159 15.66 15.71 47.05
C HIS A 159 14.78 16.12 48.24
N ALA A 160 15.14 15.54 49.40
CA ALA A 160 14.66 15.74 50.78
C ALA A 160 13.35 15.05 51.17
#